data_AF-A0A9N8E5P4-F1
#
_entry.id   AF-A0A9N8E5P4-F1
#
_cell.length_a   1.000
_cell.length_b   1.000
_cell.length_c   1.000
_cell.angle_alpha   90.00
_cell.angle_beta   90.00
_cell.angle_gamma   90.00
#
_symmetry.space_group_name_H-M   'P 1'
#
loop_
_entity.id
_entity.type
_entity.pdbx_description
1 polymer ?
#
loop_
_entity_poly.entity_id
_entity_poly.type
_entity_poly.pdbx_seq_one_letter_code
_entity_poly.pdbx_strand_id
1 'polypeptide(L)'
;MTKTKKDYAPGTSVLVKSATSNGHEVGTFIEALNDSVCSVELQSGRNITVSWWSLQEISEGPAERGVTRYVDYIARVGAWRDNRRSENYRRQFDLGELHRRLLVSDREREELHCQVRRLEERVIQLDNRCQQLEDFLRESNLPSGF
;
A
#
# COMPACT_ATOMS: atom_id res chain seq x y z
N MET A 1 -16.09 -5.94 -41.99
CA MET A 1 -14.82 -6.38 -42.58
C MET A 1 -14.22 -7.47 -41.70
N THR A 2 -14.30 -8.73 -42.14
CA THR A 2 -13.70 -9.87 -41.46
C THR A 2 -12.21 -9.87 -41.74
N LYS A 3 -11.39 -9.49 -40.74
CA LYS A 3 -9.94 -9.67 -40.82
C LYS A 3 -9.66 -11.18 -40.86
N THR A 4 -9.05 -11.66 -41.93
CA THR A 4 -8.64 -13.06 -42.11
C THR A 4 -7.56 -13.43 -41.08
N LYS A 5 -7.54 -14.71 -40.71
CA LYS A 5 -6.52 -15.34 -39.86
C LYS A 5 -5.14 -14.94 -40.38
N LYS A 6 -4.33 -14.30 -39.54
CA LYS A 6 -2.91 -14.11 -39.85
C LYS A 6 -2.21 -15.43 -39.55
N ASP A 7 -1.57 -16.00 -40.56
CA ASP A 7 -0.79 -17.23 -40.41
C ASP A 7 0.54 -16.91 -39.75
N TYR A 8 0.58 -16.94 -38.42
CA TYR A 8 1.82 -16.87 -37.66
C TYR A 8 2.54 -18.22 -37.75
N ALA A 9 3.82 -18.20 -38.09
CA ALA A 9 4.63 -19.42 -38.07
C ALA A 9 5.10 -19.71 -36.62
N PRO A 10 5.19 -21.00 -36.22
CA PRO A 10 5.88 -21.37 -34.99
C PRO A 10 7.28 -20.76 -34.95
N GLY A 11 7.62 -20.11 -33.83
CA GLY A 11 8.88 -19.38 -33.66
C GLY A 11 8.81 -17.88 -33.99
N THR A 12 7.70 -17.37 -34.53
CA THR A 12 7.55 -15.93 -34.81
C THR A 12 7.49 -15.12 -33.51
N SER A 13 8.32 -14.08 -33.43
CA SER A 13 8.26 -13.09 -32.35
C SER A 13 6.99 -12.24 -32.45
N VAL A 14 6.20 -12.23 -31.39
CA VAL A 14 4.92 -11.53 -31.32
C VAL A 14 4.82 -10.65 -30.08
N LEU A 15 4.19 -9.50 -30.24
CA LEU A 15 3.76 -8.65 -29.14
C LEU A 15 2.34 -9.06 -28.74
N VAL A 16 2.18 -9.47 -27.50
CA VAL A 16 0.89 -9.80 -26.89
C VAL A 16 0.29 -8.54 -26.28
N LYS A 17 -0.84 -8.10 -26.84
CA LYS A 17 -1.67 -7.02 -26.28
C LYS A 17 -2.58 -7.63 -25.22
N SER A 18 -2.17 -7.52 -23.96
CA SER A 18 -3.01 -7.93 -22.84
C SER A 18 -4.29 -7.08 -22.79
N ALA A 19 -5.45 -7.73 -22.70
CA ALA A 19 -6.73 -7.05 -22.50
C ALA A 19 -6.95 -6.66 -21.03
N THR A 20 -6.25 -7.32 -20.09
CA THR A 20 -6.47 -7.23 -18.64
C THR A 20 -5.43 -6.39 -17.92
N SER A 21 -4.28 -6.15 -18.55
CA SER A 21 -3.23 -5.27 -18.04
C SER A 21 -2.77 -4.37 -19.19
N ASN A 22 -2.56 -3.08 -18.92
CA ASN A 22 -1.98 -2.13 -19.89
C ASN A 22 -0.49 -2.44 -20.19
N GLY A 23 -0.07 -3.70 -20.05
CA GLY A 23 1.25 -4.20 -20.36
C GLY A 23 1.23 -4.94 -21.69
N HIS A 24 2.13 -4.54 -22.59
CA HIS A 24 2.46 -5.34 -23.74
C HIS A 24 3.58 -6.29 -23.34
N GLU A 25 3.42 -7.57 -23.62
CA GLU A 25 4.47 -8.57 -23.36
C GLU A 25 4.97 -9.15 -24.69
N VAL A 26 6.27 -9.41 -24.77
CA VAL A 26 6.86 -10.06 -25.94
C VAL A 26 6.93 -11.55 -25.68
N GLY A 27 6.53 -12.33 -26.68
CA GLY A 27 6.63 -13.76 -26.65
C GLY A 27 6.89 -14.34 -28.03
N THR A 28 7.03 -15.65 -28.05
CA THR A 28 7.24 -16.46 -29.24
C THR A 28 5.98 -17.24 -29.50
N PHE A 29 5.42 -17.09 -30.70
CA PHE A 29 4.26 -17.88 -31.13
C PHE A 29 4.65 -19.36 -31.19
N ILE A 30 3.89 -20.22 -30.52
CA ILE A 30 4.14 -21.66 -30.50
C ILE A 30 3.23 -22.32 -31.54
N GLU A 31 1.92 -22.23 -31.33
CA GLU A 31 0.94 -22.91 -32.17
C GLU A 31 -0.45 -22.25 -32.06
N ALA A 32 -1.28 -22.47 -33.08
CA ALA A 32 -2.70 -22.15 -33.03
C ALA A 32 -3.45 -23.34 -32.41
N LEU A 33 -4.15 -23.10 -31.29
CA LEU A 33 -4.93 -24.15 -30.61
C LEU A 33 -6.30 -24.33 -31.28
N ASN A 34 -6.89 -23.25 -31.77
CA ASN A 34 -8.12 -23.24 -32.55
C ASN A 34 -8.21 -21.97 -33.42
N ASP A 35 -9.38 -21.70 -34.00
CA ASP A 35 -9.59 -20.54 -34.88
C ASP A 35 -9.71 -19.20 -34.15
N SER A 36 -9.72 -19.17 -32.81
CA SER A 36 -9.85 -17.93 -32.02
C SER A 36 -8.70 -17.70 -31.04
N VAL A 37 -7.86 -18.70 -30.80
CA VAL A 37 -6.88 -18.74 -29.72
C VAL A 37 -5.60 -19.47 -30.14
N CYS A 38 -4.47 -18.97 -29.65
CA CYS A 38 -3.13 -19.50 -29.88
C CYS A 38 -2.32 -19.55 -28.57
N SER A 39 -1.30 -20.40 -28.56
CA SER A 39 -0.32 -20.51 -27.49
C SER A 39 0.91 -19.66 -27.80
N VAL A 40 1.38 -18.91 -26.81
CA VAL A 40 2.56 -18.06 -26.88
C VAL A 40 3.44 -18.31 -25.67
N GLU A 41 4.73 -18.52 -25.89
CA GLU A 41 5.74 -18.57 -24.84
C GLU A 41 6.24 -17.15 -24.56
N LEU A 42 6.02 -16.64 -23.36
CA LEU A 42 6.53 -15.34 -22.96
C LEU A 42 8.03 -15.41 -22.66
N GLN A 43 8.73 -14.28 -22.75
CA GLN A 43 10.14 -14.18 -22.31
C GLN A 43 10.38 -14.60 -20.84
N SER A 44 9.33 -14.61 -20.02
CA SER A 44 9.38 -15.11 -18.64
C SER A 44 9.45 -16.66 -18.55
N GLY A 45 9.40 -17.38 -19.67
CA GLY A 45 9.32 -18.85 -19.73
C GLY A 45 7.93 -19.40 -19.42
N ARG A 46 6.91 -18.53 -19.37
CA ARG A 46 5.51 -18.92 -19.13
C ARG A 46 4.78 -19.06 -20.46
N ASN A 47 4.07 -20.17 -20.62
CA ASN A 47 3.15 -20.35 -21.74
C ASN A 47 1.80 -19.76 -21.40
N ILE A 48 1.29 -18.90 -22.29
CA ILE A 48 -0.03 -18.30 -22.17
C ILE A 48 -0.88 -18.64 -23.38
N THR A 49 -2.18 -18.65 -23.15
CA THR A 49 -3.19 -18.91 -24.17
C THR A 49 -3.93 -17.61 -24.41
N VAL A 50 -3.80 -17.04 -25.61
CA VAL A 50 -4.33 -15.72 -25.95
C VAL A 50 -5.04 -15.75 -27.29
N SER A 51 -5.94 -14.79 -27.50
CA SER A 51 -6.58 -14.66 -28.80
C SER A 51 -5.60 -14.11 -29.84
N TRP A 52 -5.63 -14.63 -31.07
CA TRP A 52 -4.75 -14.17 -32.15
C TRP A 52 -5.01 -12.70 -32.53
N TRP A 53 -6.20 -12.15 -32.24
CA TRP A 53 -6.50 -10.71 -32.36
C TRP A 53 -5.66 -9.85 -31.42
N SER A 54 -5.17 -10.43 -30.34
CA SER A 54 -4.29 -9.78 -29.37
C SER A 54 -2.81 -9.86 -29.76
N LEU A 55 -2.47 -10.54 -30.87
CA LEU A 55 -1.09 -10.65 -31.34
C LEU A 55 -0.76 -9.58 -32.38
N GLN A 56 0.44 -9.05 -32.29
CA GLN A 56 1.05 -8.23 -33.32
C GLN A 56 2.43 -8.77 -33.66
N GLU A 57 2.61 -9.20 -34.90
CA GLU A 57 3.90 -9.64 -35.43
C GLU A 57 4.98 -8.57 -35.27
N ILE A 58 6.16 -8.99 -34.82
CA ILE A 58 7.37 -8.18 -34.81
C ILE A 58 8.19 -8.65 -36.00
N SER A 59 8.06 -7.97 -37.15
CA SER A 59 8.84 -8.33 -38.34
C SER A 59 10.29 -7.86 -38.18
N GLU A 60 11.24 -8.79 -38.35
CA GLU A 60 12.67 -8.49 -38.34
C GLU A 60 13.04 -7.53 -39.50
N GLY A 61 13.49 -6.33 -39.15
CA GLY A 61 13.93 -5.29 -40.08
C GLY A 61 14.64 -4.20 -39.27
N PRO A 62 15.16 -3.11 -39.86
CA PRO A 62 15.81 -2.02 -39.10
C PRO A 62 14.90 -1.39 -38.02
N ALA A 63 13.61 -1.71 -38.04
CA ALA A 63 12.63 -1.49 -36.99
C ALA A 63 12.91 -2.26 -35.67
N GLU A 64 13.66 -3.36 -35.67
CA GLU A 64 14.02 -4.13 -34.46
C GLU A 64 14.76 -3.29 -33.45
N ARG A 65 15.73 -2.47 -33.84
CA ARG A 65 16.37 -1.53 -32.90
C ARG A 65 15.38 -0.53 -32.29
N GLY A 66 14.31 -0.20 -33.01
CA GLY A 66 13.21 0.63 -32.50
C GLY A 66 12.28 -0.15 -31.57
N VAL A 67 11.94 -1.39 -31.92
CA VAL A 67 11.06 -2.27 -31.15
C VAL A 67 11.74 -2.75 -29.87
N THR A 68 13.00 -3.19 -29.91
CA THR A 68 13.77 -3.54 -28.70
C THR A 68 13.91 -2.33 -27.78
N ARG A 69 14.18 -1.12 -28.31
CA ARG A 69 14.19 0.11 -27.50
C ARG A 69 12.83 0.44 -26.90
N TYR A 70 11.75 0.19 -27.63
CA TYR A 70 10.38 0.42 -27.17
C TYR A 70 9.96 -0.60 -26.09
N VAL A 71 10.33 -1.86 -26.26
CA VAL A 71 10.12 -2.93 -25.27
C VAL A 71 10.94 -2.66 -24.01
N ASP A 72 12.22 -2.30 -24.14
CA ASP A 72 13.08 -1.90 -23.01
C ASP A 72 12.55 -0.66 -22.30
N TYR A 73 11.95 0.27 -23.05
CA TYR A 73 11.31 1.46 -22.48
C TYR A 73 10.06 1.07 -21.68
N ILE A 74 9.17 0.24 -22.23
CA ILE A 74 7.97 -0.24 -21.54
C ILE A 74 8.35 -1.03 -20.28
N ALA A 75 9.33 -1.93 -20.36
CA ALA A 75 9.80 -2.71 -19.22
C ALA A 75 10.36 -1.79 -18.11
N ARG A 76 11.16 -0.78 -18.47
CA ARG A 76 11.68 0.21 -17.51
C ARG A 76 10.58 1.07 -16.89
N VAL A 77 9.59 1.50 -17.68
CA VAL A 77 8.45 2.27 -17.17
C VAL A 77 7.55 1.41 -16.28
N GLY A 78 7.35 0.14 -16.61
CA GLY A 78 6.63 -0.84 -15.79
C GLY A 78 7.32 -1.03 -14.43
N ALA A 79 8.61 -1.36 -14.45
CA ALA A 79 9.41 -1.51 -13.23
C ALA A 79 9.43 -0.24 -12.36
N TRP A 80 9.51 0.94 -12.99
CA TRP A 80 9.44 2.22 -12.27
C TRP A 80 8.06 2.44 -11.62
N ARG A 81 6.96 2.11 -12.32
CA ARG A 81 5.61 2.21 -11.76
C ARG A 81 5.41 1.25 -10.59
N ASP A 82 5.88 0.02 -10.70
CA ASP A 82 5.75 -0.98 -9.63
C ASP A 82 6.57 -0.60 -8.40
N ASN A 83 7.80 -0.07 -8.60
CA ASN A 83 8.60 0.48 -7.50
C ASN A 83 7.88 1.65 -6.81
N ARG A 84 7.34 2.62 -7.56
CA ARG A 84 6.57 3.73 -6.96
C ARG A 84 5.32 3.26 -6.21
N ARG A 85 4.63 2.25 -6.74
CA ARG A 85 3.45 1.67 -6.09
C ARG A 85 3.83 1.00 -4.77
N SER A 86 4.90 0.21 -4.77
CA SER A 86 5.44 -0.44 -3.57
C SER A 86 5.86 0.59 -2.52
N GLU A 87 6.53 1.68 -2.93
CA GLU A 87 6.97 2.74 -2.03
C GLU A 87 5.78 3.49 -1.42
N ASN A 88 4.73 3.79 -2.20
CA ASN A 88 3.50 4.39 -1.68
C ASN A 88 2.80 3.47 -0.67
N TYR A 89 2.75 2.16 -0.91
CA TYR A 89 2.17 1.22 0.05
C TYR A 89 2.95 1.18 1.37
N ARG A 90 4.30 1.20 1.33
CA ARG A 90 5.13 1.30 2.54
C ARG A 90 4.86 2.57 3.31
N ARG A 91 4.83 3.73 2.63
CA ARG A 91 4.50 5.02 3.28
C ARG A 91 3.12 5.03 3.92
N GLN A 92 2.10 4.45 3.27
CA GLN A 92 0.76 4.33 3.84
C GLN A 92 0.72 3.44 5.09
N PHE A 93 1.46 2.32 5.06
CA PHE A 93 1.60 1.45 6.22
C PHE A 93 2.27 2.17 7.40
N ASP A 94 3.39 2.86 7.14
CA ASP A 94 4.13 3.63 8.15
C ASP A 94 3.26 4.74 8.76
N LEU A 95 2.49 5.47 7.93
CA LEU A 95 1.52 6.47 8.40
C LEU A 95 0.42 5.86 9.27
N GLY A 96 -0.10 4.68 8.88
CA GLY A 96 -1.11 3.97 9.66
C GLY A 96 -0.57 3.47 11.01
N GLU A 97 0.70 3.09 11.07
CA GLU A 97 1.36 2.72 12.32
C GLU A 97 1.62 3.92 13.23
N LEU A 98 2.07 5.05 12.67
CA LEU A 98 2.20 6.31 13.41
C LEU A 98 0.86 6.78 13.98
N HIS A 99 -0.22 6.69 13.20
CA HIS A 99 -1.56 7.05 13.65
C HIS A 99 -2.03 6.17 14.82
N ARG A 100 -1.79 4.85 14.77
CA ARG A 100 -2.08 3.96 15.91
C ARG A 100 -1.31 4.34 17.16
N ARG A 101 -0.03 4.68 17.05
CA ARG A 101 0.80 5.11 18.20
C ARG A 101 0.28 6.42 18.80
N LEU A 102 -0.14 7.36 17.96
CA LEU A 102 -0.74 8.62 18.41
C LEU A 102 -2.01 8.38 19.24
N LEU A 103 -2.91 7.51 18.76
CA LEU A 103 -4.15 7.18 19.49
C LEU A 103 -3.89 6.55 20.86
N VAL A 104 -2.90 5.66 20.97
CA VAL A 104 -2.49 5.08 22.25
C VAL A 104 -1.94 6.17 23.18
N SER A 105 -1.07 7.03 22.67
CA SER A 105 -0.50 8.13 23.45
C SER A 105 -1.57 9.13 23.93
N ASP A 106 -2.57 9.46 23.09
CA ASP A 106 -3.66 10.34 23.49
C ASP A 106 -4.52 9.72 24.59
N ARG A 107 -4.80 8.42 24.50
CA ARG A 107 -5.51 7.69 25.56
C ARG A 107 -4.73 7.67 26.87
N GLU A 108 -3.43 7.37 26.82
CA GLU A 108 -2.56 7.43 28.00
C GLU A 108 -2.55 8.83 28.63
N ARG A 109 -2.54 9.88 27.80
CA ARG A 109 -2.62 11.27 28.26
C ARG A 109 -3.95 11.57 28.95
N GLU A 110 -5.06 11.11 28.42
CA GLU A 110 -6.38 11.25 29.04
C GLU A 110 -6.46 10.52 30.40
N GLU A 111 -5.92 9.31 30.47
CA GLU A 111 -5.84 8.53 31.71
C GLU A 111 -4.99 9.25 32.77
N LEU A 112 -3.84 9.81 32.38
CA LEU A 112 -3.00 10.63 33.26
C LEU A 112 -3.72 11.89 33.73
N HIS A 113 -4.43 12.61 32.84
CA HIS A 113 -5.24 13.77 33.24
C HIS A 113 -6.30 13.41 34.27
N CYS A 114 -6.96 12.25 34.12
CA CYS A 114 -7.92 11.76 35.11
C CYS A 114 -7.26 11.46 36.45
N GLN A 115 -6.06 10.88 36.46
CA GLN A 115 -5.31 10.62 37.69
C GLN A 115 -4.89 11.92 38.39
N VAL A 116 -4.39 12.90 37.64
CA VAL A 116 -4.02 14.22 38.17
C VAL A 116 -5.22 14.88 38.84
N ARG A 117 -6.38 14.93 38.18
CA ARG A 117 -7.60 15.52 38.76
C ARG A 117 -8.00 14.85 40.08
N ARG A 118 -7.95 13.52 40.15
CA ARG A 118 -8.24 12.79 41.40
C ARG A 118 -7.25 13.11 42.51
N LEU A 119 -5.97 13.34 42.18
CA LEU A 119 -4.97 13.73 43.16
C LEU A 119 -5.22 15.16 43.65
N GLU A 120 -5.55 16.10 42.77
CA GLU A 120 -5.92 17.48 43.14
C GLU A 120 -7.12 17.48 44.10
N GLU A 121 -8.17 16.72 43.82
CA GLU A 121 -9.33 16.58 44.71
C GLU A 121 -8.94 16.02 46.09
N ARG A 122 -8.06 15.01 46.13
CA ARG A 122 -7.56 14.45 47.39
C ARG A 122 -6.73 15.45 48.18
N VAL A 123 -5.91 16.26 47.52
CA VAL A 123 -5.12 17.31 48.17
C VAL A 123 -6.06 18.33 48.82
N ILE A 124 -7.08 18.81 48.09
CA ILE A 124 -8.08 19.74 48.63
C ILE A 124 -8.79 19.15 49.85
N GLN A 125 -9.18 17.87 49.80
CA GLN A 125 -9.83 17.20 50.93
C GLN A 125 -8.90 17.10 52.15
N LEU A 126 -7.62 16.79 51.95
CA LEU A 126 -6.64 16.73 53.03
C LEU A 126 -6.40 18.12 53.63
N ASP A 127 -6.28 19.15 52.80
CA ASP A 127 -6.09 20.53 53.23
C ASP A 127 -7.26 21.01 54.11
N ASN A 128 -8.49 20.75 53.67
CA ASN A 128 -9.69 21.03 54.46
C ASN A 128 -9.71 20.29 55.81
N ARG A 129 -9.27 19.02 55.85
CA ARG A 129 -9.19 18.25 57.12
C ARG A 129 -8.12 18.81 58.04
N CYS A 130 -6.98 19.23 57.52
CA CYS A 130 -5.95 19.91 58.30
C CYS A 130 -6.49 21.20 58.91
N GLN A 131 -7.16 22.04 58.11
CA GLN A 131 -7.77 23.28 58.59
C GLN A 131 -8.79 23.03 59.71
N GLN A 132 -9.68 22.04 59.53
CA GLN A 132 -10.65 21.65 60.57
C GLN A 132 -9.99 21.22 61.88
N LEU A 133 -8.87 20.48 61.81
CA LEU A 133 -8.11 20.08 62.99
C LEU A 133 -7.44 21.27 63.66
N GLU A 134 -6.88 22.20 62.89
CA GLU A 134 -6.29 23.44 63.42
C GLU A 134 -7.35 24.31 64.12
N ASP A 135 -8.51 24.48 63.50
CA ASP A 135 -9.63 25.23 64.07
C ASP A 135 -10.12 24.59 65.37
N PHE A 136 -10.29 23.27 65.39
CA PHE A 136 -10.66 22.52 66.60
C PHE A 136 -9.64 22.71 67.73
N LEU A 137 -8.33 22.65 67.43
CA LEU A 137 -7.28 22.86 68.42
C LEU A 137 -7.25 24.29 68.95
N ARG A 138 -7.58 25.30 68.13
CA ARG A 138 -7.71 26.70 68.58
C ARG A 138 -8.89 26.88 69.52
N GLU A 139 -10.04 26.30 69.18
CA GLU A 139 -11.25 26.36 70.02
C GLU A 139 -11.05 25.60 71.35
N SER A 140 -10.33 24.49 71.32
CA SER A 140 -9.98 23.70 72.52
C SER A 140 -9.01 24.41 73.47
N ASN A 141 -8.24 25.37 72.97
CA ASN A 141 -7.28 26.17 73.73
C ASN A 141 -7.85 27.55 74.14
N LEU A 142 -9.16 27.78 73.99
CA LEU A 142 -9.81 28.91 74.66
C LEU A 142 -9.58 28.77 76.17
N PRO A 143 -9.09 29.82 76.85
CA PRO A 143 -8.73 29.73 78.26
C PRO A 143 -9.96 29.30 79.05
N SER A 144 -9.82 28.22 79.81
CA SER A 144 -10.68 27.94 80.96
C SER A 144 -10.53 29.14 81.91
N GLY A 145 -11.39 30.15 81.73
CA GLY A 145 -11.56 31.24 82.66
C GLY A 145 -12.14 30.70 83.95
N PHE A 146 -11.26 30.20 84.81
CA PHE A 146 -11.39 30.25 86.27
C PHE A 146 -10.50 31.39 86.77
#